data_AF-A0A8R7TEM3-F1
#
_entry.id   AF-A0A8R7TEM3-F1
#
_cell.length_a   1.000
_cell.length_b   1.000
_cell.length_c   1.000
_cell.angle_alpha   90.00
_cell.angle_beta   90.00
_cell.angle_gamma   90.00
#
_symmetry.space_group_name_H-M   'P 1'
#
loop_
_entity.id
_entity.type
_entity.pdbx_description
1 polymer ?
#
loop_
_entity_poly.entity_id
_entity_poly.type
_entity_poly.pdbx_seq_one_letter_code
_entity_poly.pdbx_strand_id
1 'polypeptide(L)' 'VIIDSTTSWYGPCRDIALVFAEYAKKFPGAILLKVDVDKLKDVAEAYNVEAMPTSLFSKGR' A
#
# COMPACT_ATOMS: atom_id res chain seq x y z
N VAL A 1 2.12 5.38 -9.63
CA VAL A 1 1.11 4.78 -8.73
C VAL A 1 1.86 4.00 -7.67
N ILE A 2 1.57 4.23 -6.40
CA ILE A 2 2.16 3.50 -5.28
C ILE A 2 1.04 2.75 -4.58
N ILE A 3 1.20 1.45 -4.38
CA ILE A 3 0.22 0.59 -3.73
C ILE A 3 0.86 0.07 -2.45
N ASP A 4 0.30 0.41 -1.31
CA ASP A 4 0.72 -0.10 0.00
C ASP A 4 -0.17 -1.26 0.40
N SER A 5 0.42 -2.44 0.53
CA SER A 5 -0.26 -3.59 1.07
C SER A 5 -0.27 -3.45 2.58
N THR A 6 -1.47 -3.40 3.17
CA THR A 6 -1.70 -3.25 4.61
C THR A 6 -2.63 -4.35 5.18
N THR A 7 -2.63 -4.52 6.50
CA THR A 7 -3.65 -5.25 7.25
C THR A 7 -4.12 -4.41 8.43
N SER A 8 -5.35 -4.64 8.88
CA SER A 8 -5.96 -3.87 9.97
C SER A 8 -5.35 -4.13 11.36
N TRP A 9 -4.68 -5.28 11.54
CA TRP A 9 -4.21 -5.77 12.84
C TRP A 9 -2.68 -5.74 13.01
N TYR A 10 -1.91 -5.43 11.95
CA TYR A 10 -0.46 -5.38 12.04
C TYR A 10 0.02 -4.00 12.48
N GLY A 11 0.61 -3.92 13.68
CA GLY A 11 1.06 -2.65 14.29
C GLY A 11 1.93 -1.77 13.39
N PRO A 12 2.99 -2.31 12.75
CA PRO A 12 3.86 -1.53 11.85
C PRO A 12 3.17 -0.94 10.62
N CYS A 13 2.04 -1.51 10.17
CA CYS A 13 1.26 -0.95 9.07
C CYS A 13 0.62 0.41 9.44
N ARG A 14 0.35 0.64 10.73
CA ARG A 14 -0.25 1.91 11.20
C ARG A 14 0.70 3.09 11.06
N ASP A 15 1.99 2.87 11.25
CA ASP A 15 2.99 3.93 11.14
C ASP A 15 3.22 4.32 9.67
N ILE A 16 3.32 3.32 8.79
CA ILE A 16 3.40 3.55 7.33
C ILE A 16 2.16 4.27 6.83
N ALA A 17 0.99 3.99 7.39
CA ALA A 17 -0.25 4.65 6.99
C ALA A 17 -0.20 6.18 7.19
N LEU A 18 0.49 6.68 8.22
CA LEU A 18 0.69 8.11 8.47
C LEU A 18 1.65 8.72 7.45
N VAL A 19 2.77 8.05 7.21
CA VAL A 19 3.77 8.46 6.22
C VAL A 19 3.16 8.55 4.82
N PHE A 20 2.33 7.57 4.44
CA PHE A 20 1.59 7.57 3.18
C PHE A 20 0.63 8.76 3.05
N ALA A 21 -0.04 9.14 4.15
CA ALA A 21 -0.95 10.28 4.16
C ALA A 21 -0.20 11.61 4.00
N GLU A 22 1.01 11.73 4.56
CA GLU A 22 1.87 12.89 4.30
C GLU A 22 2.32 12.94 2.83
N TYR A 23 2.70 11.80 2.27
CA TYR A 23 3.13 11.75 0.87
C TYR A 23 2.01 12.06 -0.11
N ALA A 24 0.77 11.65 0.19
CA ALA A 24 -0.39 12.03 -0.61
C ALA A 24 -0.59 13.56 -0.66
N LYS A 25 -0.29 14.25 0.44
CA LYS A 25 -0.34 15.72 0.49
C LYS A 25 0.84 16.37 -0.24
N LYS A 26 2.05 15.81 -0.08
CA LYS A 26 3.28 16.34 -0.70
C LYS A 26 3.33 16.10 -2.22
N PHE A 27 2.69 15.04 -2.70
CA PHE A 27 2.73 14.61 -4.10
C PHE A 27 1.31 14.45 -4.69
N PRO A 28 0.59 15.56 -4.95
CA PRO A 28 -0.78 15.49 -5.46
C PRO A 28 -0.89 14.84 -6.86
N GLY A 29 0.20 14.79 -7.63
CA GLY A 29 0.27 14.06 -8.91
C GLY A 29 0.53 12.56 -8.76
N ALA A 30 0.83 12.06 -7.56
CA ALA A 30 1.05 10.65 -7.31
C ALA A 30 -0.24 9.98 -6.85
N ILE A 31 -0.63 8.91 -7.52
CA ILE A 31 -1.73 8.04 -7.07
C ILE A 31 -1.18 7.10 -6.01
N LEU A 32 -1.62 7.26 -4.77
CA LEU A 32 -1.29 6.41 -3.62
C LEU A 32 -2.53 5.61 -3.21
N LEU A 33 -2.40 4.28 -3.18
CA LEU A 33 -3.47 3.35 -2.87
C LEU A 33 -3.06 2.48 -1.69
N LYS A 34 -4.03 2.11 -0.86
CA LYS A 34 -3.86 1.12 0.22
C LYS A 34 -4.72 -0.09 -0.09
N VAL A 35 -4.15 -1.27 -0.03
CA VAL A 35 -4.82 -2.54 -0.31
C VAL A 35 -4.77 -3.39 0.95
N ASP A 36 -5.95 -3.73 1.46
CA ASP A 36 -6.09 -4.64 2.60
C ASP A 36 -6.01 -6.07 2.10
N VAL A 37 -4.92 -6.77 2.39
CA VAL A 37 -4.67 -8.13 1.88
C VAL A 37 -5.62 -9.16 2.48
N ASP A 38 -6.22 -8.90 3.65
CA ASP A 38 -7.23 -9.79 4.22
C ASP A 38 -8.53 -9.76 3.40
N LYS A 39 -8.82 -8.62 2.76
CA LYS A 39 -10.01 -8.40 1.93
C LYS A 39 -9.78 -8.69 0.45
N LEU A 40 -8.55 -8.48 -0.03
CA LEU A 40 -8.17 -8.56 -1.45
C LEU A 40 -7.00 -9.52 -1.65
N LYS A 41 -7.22 -10.79 -1.28
CA LYS A 41 -6.20 -11.85 -1.35
C LYS A 41 -5.78 -12.17 -2.77
N ASP A 42 -6.74 -12.17 -3.70
CA ASP A 42 -6.54 -12.34 -5.13
C ASP A 42 -5.60 -11.27 -5.72
N VAL A 43 -5.76 -10.02 -5.29
CA VAL A 43 -4.87 -8.92 -5.67
C VAL A 43 -3.49 -9.11 -5.05
N ALA A 44 -3.42 -9.46 -3.77
CA ALA A 44 -2.16 -9.70 -3.06
C ALA A 44 -1.34 -10.81 -3.74
N GLU A 45 -1.99 -11.92 -4.10
CA GLU A 45 -1.39 -13.05 -4.82
C GLU A 45 -0.92 -12.64 -6.22
N ALA A 46 -1.76 -11.92 -6.98
CA ALA A 46 -1.40 -11.45 -8.32
C ALA A 46 -0.14 -10.56 -8.34
N TYR A 47 0.08 -9.81 -7.25
CA TYR A 47 1.26 -8.98 -7.07
C TYR A 47 2.40 -9.65 -6.26
N ASN A 48 2.27 -10.94 -5.92
CA ASN A 48 3.22 -11.71 -5.11
C ASN A 48 3.58 -11.03 -3.77
N VAL A 49 2.57 -10.53 -3.06
CA VAL A 49 2.75 -9.94 -1.72
C VAL A 49 2.84 -11.08 -0.70
N GLU A 50 4.07 -11.40 -0.29
CA GLU A 50 4.34 -12.50 0.66
C GLU A 50 4.41 -12.05 2.13
N ALA A 51 4.71 -10.77 2.36
CA ALA A 51 4.88 -10.21 3.69
C ALA A 51 4.33 -8.78 3.77
N MET A 52 3.94 -8.39 4.98
CA MET A 52 3.34 -7.10 5.26
C MET A 52 4.22 -6.34 6.24
N PRO A 53 4.44 -5.03 6.04
CA PRO A 53 4.00 -4.19 4.92
C PRO A 53 4.86 -4.36 3.66
N THR A 54 4.24 -4.36 2.47
CA THR A 54 4.93 -4.32 1.18
C THR A 54 4.37 -3.18 0.33
N SER A 55 5.25 -2.28 -0.11
CA SER A 55 4.88 -1.19 -1.01
C SER A 55 5.33 -1.49 -2.45
N LEU A 56 4.37 -1.49 -3.37
CA LEU A 56 4.58 -1.73 -4.79
C LEU A 56 4.57 -0.41 -5.54
N PHE A 57 5.54 -0.23 -6.43
CA PHE A 57 5.61 0.94 -7.30
C PHE A 57 5.27 0.56 -8.74
N SER A 58 4.20 1.15 -9.27
CA SER A 58 3.84 1.03 -10.68
C SER A 58 4.04 2.38 -11.38
N LYS A 59 4.96 2.41 -12.34
CA LYS A 59 5.14 3.55 -13.23
C LYS A 59 4.06 3.45 -14.31
N GLY A 60 3.13 4.39 -14.33
CA GLY A 60 2.15 4.49 -15.40
C GLY A 60 2.89 4.59 -16.74
N ARG A 61 2.47 3.77 -17.71
CA ARG A 61 3.03 3.79 -19.06
C ARG A 61 2.55 5.02 -19.81
#